data_AF-A0A455UKN3-F1
#
_entry.id   AF-A0A455UKN3-F1
#
_cell.length_a   1.000
_cell.length_b   1.000
_cell.length_c   1.000
_cell.angle_alpha   90.00
_cell.angle_beta   90.00
_cell.angle_gamma   90.00
#
_symmetry.space_group_name_H-M   'P 1'
#
loop_
_entity.id
_entity.type
_entity.pdbx_description
1 polymer ?
#
loop_
_entity_poly.entity_id
_entity_poly.type
_entity_poly.pdbx_seq_one_letter_code
_entity_poly.pdbx_strand_id
1 'polypeptide(L)'
;MGLQTKVLMLVLLPLLLVTVALVGFKTYSNIQDTRETLAEQREQLINERRNAVRDIVQMATTAIAPIYENAGANDEAAKQQVAELVRSMRFEDNNYIFIYDYEGNNIVTAPAPEREGTNMIDAQTPDGTYLIREIIKVAQSGGGPYSYLWDYPGTDRIEPKHSYVDRLEKWDWLIGAGVYVTDVDGAVAELETAAAADLRQGIIVASLLGLGLFLVIALIAFGLVRRTLGPIKRTTAAMHDIAQGRGDLTRRLAVESGDEIGDLSVQFNAFVARMQDTLRDVRSTLSVHQAASEISQSSEELATRTDQAAANLQQTSASMEEITSTVNHSADNAAQANTLVLSTAEVAREGEAAMGQVETTMRDINDSASRISDIISMIDAIAFQTNILALNASVEAARAGEHGRGFAVVAQEVRTLASRSSDASKEIRTLIDASVQHTNSGAKLVRSAGDTMREIVSSVAKVTDVIGEITAGAKEQSSGIGQINTAVAEMDTMTQQNAAMVQESTTAAANMRRHAEHLNQLINSFVLGEDEPTQRHQALASPASQHRGNDSGLKRPALAAKPSSMRKAEEGGKRSNAHYL
;
A
#
# COMPACT_ATOMS: atom_id res chain seq x y z
N MET A 1 -31.50 -22.01 -0.91
CA MET A 1 -31.44 -23.04 0.17
C MET A 1 -30.18 -22.82 1.00
N GLY A 2 -30.31 -22.69 2.31
CA GLY A 2 -29.16 -22.56 3.21
C GLY A 2 -28.32 -23.85 3.29
N LEU A 3 -27.04 -23.73 3.65
CA LEU A 3 -26.12 -24.87 3.80
C LEU A 3 -26.68 -25.93 4.76
N GLN A 4 -27.35 -25.50 5.83
CA GLN A 4 -28.10 -26.36 6.75
C GLN A 4 -29.14 -27.24 6.06
N THR A 5 -29.95 -26.67 5.16
CA THR A 5 -30.99 -27.42 4.42
C THR A 5 -30.37 -28.43 3.46
N LYS A 6 -29.26 -28.06 2.81
CA LYS A 6 -28.55 -28.95 1.87
C LYS A 6 -27.94 -30.16 2.60
N VAL A 7 -27.26 -29.93 3.72
CA VAL A 7 -26.64 -31.00 4.53
C VAL A 7 -27.72 -31.90 5.13
N LEU A 8 -28.81 -31.33 5.64
CA LEU A 8 -29.91 -32.12 6.19
C LEU A 8 -30.60 -32.98 5.11
N MET A 9 -30.83 -32.45 3.91
CA MET A 9 -31.36 -33.24 2.78
C MET A 9 -30.42 -34.39 2.38
N LEU A 10 -29.11 -34.14 2.35
CA LEU A 10 -28.13 -35.15 1.95
C LEU A 10 -28.09 -36.34 2.93
N VAL A 11 -28.44 -36.14 4.20
CA VAL A 11 -28.51 -37.20 5.21
C VAL A 11 -29.90 -37.84 5.28
N LEU A 12 -30.97 -37.04 5.29
CA LEU A 12 -32.33 -37.55 5.54
C LEU A 12 -32.99 -38.19 4.31
N LEU A 13 -32.68 -37.73 3.10
CA LEU A 13 -33.31 -38.26 1.90
C LEU A 13 -32.86 -39.69 1.57
N PRO A 14 -31.56 -40.04 1.60
CA PRO A 14 -31.13 -41.43 1.48
C PRO A 14 -31.67 -42.31 2.61
N LEU A 15 -31.69 -41.79 3.84
CA LEU A 15 -32.22 -42.53 4.99
C LEU A 15 -33.70 -42.86 4.83
N LEU A 16 -34.52 -41.90 4.41
CA LEU A 16 -35.94 -42.12 4.15
C LEU A 16 -36.15 -43.18 3.08
N LEU A 17 -35.38 -43.11 1.98
CA LEU A 17 -35.45 -44.08 0.89
C LEU A 17 -35.08 -45.50 1.37
N VAL A 18 -34.02 -45.63 2.17
CA VAL A 18 -33.61 -46.93 2.75
C VAL A 18 -34.68 -47.48 3.69
N THR A 19 -35.25 -46.64 4.56
CA THR A 19 -36.33 -47.06 5.47
C THR A 19 -37.56 -47.54 4.71
N VAL A 20 -37.99 -46.80 3.68
CA VAL A 20 -39.14 -47.19 2.84
C VAL A 20 -38.84 -48.49 2.09
N ALA A 21 -37.64 -48.65 1.54
CA ALA A 21 -37.24 -49.88 0.84
C ALA A 21 -37.24 -51.10 1.78
N LEU A 22 -36.74 -50.97 3.01
CA LEU A 22 -36.71 -52.05 4.00
C LEU A 22 -38.13 -52.45 4.45
N VAL A 23 -39.00 -51.49 4.74
CA VAL A 23 -40.40 -51.77 5.12
C VAL A 23 -41.16 -52.41 3.95
N GLY A 24 -40.95 -51.91 2.73
CA GLY A 24 -41.52 -52.49 1.51
C GLY A 24 -41.07 -53.92 1.27
N PHE A 25 -39.77 -54.19 1.37
CA PHE A 25 -39.21 -55.54 1.23
C PHE A 25 -39.76 -56.51 2.28
N LYS A 26 -39.84 -56.10 3.55
CA LYS A 26 -40.40 -56.94 4.61
C LYS A 26 -41.88 -57.24 4.41
N THR A 27 -42.65 -56.24 3.96
CA THR A 27 -44.07 -56.41 3.62
C THR A 27 -44.25 -57.38 2.47
N TYR A 28 -43.44 -57.24 1.41
CA TYR A 28 -43.46 -58.12 0.26
C TYR A 28 -43.14 -59.58 0.63
N SER A 29 -42.09 -59.79 1.43
CA SER A 29 -41.72 -61.12 1.93
C SER A 29 -42.86 -61.77 2.71
N ASN A 30 -43.46 -61.07 3.67
CA ASN A 30 -44.55 -61.62 4.47
C ASN A 30 -45.78 -61.98 3.63
N ILE A 31 -46.11 -61.20 2.59
CA ILE A 31 -47.24 -61.52 1.70
C ILE A 31 -46.98 -62.83 0.95
N GLN A 32 -45.76 -63.06 0.48
CA GLN A 32 -45.41 -64.30 -0.22
C GLN A 32 -45.49 -65.49 0.72
N ASP A 33 -44.87 -65.40 1.91
CA ASP A 33 -44.88 -66.46 2.92
C ASP A 33 -46.32 -66.87 3.30
N THR A 34 -47.21 -65.88 3.50
CA THR A 34 -48.62 -66.12 3.82
C THR A 34 -49.37 -66.81 2.68
N ARG A 35 -49.10 -66.45 1.42
CA ARG A 35 -49.76 -67.09 0.26
C ARG A 35 -49.37 -68.54 0.10
N GLU A 36 -48.08 -68.85 0.24
CA GLU A 36 -47.57 -70.22 0.16
C GLU A 36 -48.19 -71.09 1.26
N THR A 37 -48.20 -70.60 2.50
CA THR A 37 -48.76 -71.32 3.65
C THR A 37 -50.26 -71.65 3.47
N LEU A 38 -51.06 -70.70 2.96
CA LEU A 38 -52.50 -70.91 2.72
C LEU A 38 -52.75 -71.93 1.60
N ALA A 39 -51.93 -71.93 0.56
CA ALA A 39 -52.03 -72.88 -0.54
C ALA A 39 -51.73 -74.32 -0.06
N GLU A 40 -50.68 -74.50 0.74
CA GLU A 40 -50.32 -75.80 1.34
C GLU A 40 -51.45 -76.33 2.24
N GLN A 41 -52.02 -75.49 3.10
CA GLN A 41 -53.11 -75.91 4.00
C GLN A 41 -54.36 -76.33 3.23
N ARG A 42 -54.71 -75.64 2.14
CA ARG A 42 -55.85 -76.02 1.29
C ARG A 42 -55.65 -77.38 0.63
N GLU A 43 -54.45 -77.64 0.11
CA GLU A 43 -54.13 -78.92 -0.53
C GLU A 43 -54.20 -80.09 0.47
N GLN A 44 -53.72 -79.87 1.69
CA GLN A 44 -53.77 -80.87 2.76
C GLN A 44 -55.22 -81.29 3.09
N LEU A 45 -56.13 -80.33 3.25
CA LEU A 45 -57.55 -80.59 3.54
C LEU A 45 -58.25 -81.39 2.42
N ILE A 46 -57.95 -81.09 1.15
CA ILE A 46 -58.52 -81.83 0.01
C ILE A 46 -57.99 -83.27 -0.03
N ASN A 47 -56.71 -83.48 0.26
CA ASN A 47 -56.11 -84.82 0.27
C ASN A 47 -56.67 -85.69 1.41
N GLU A 48 -56.93 -85.13 2.58
CA GLU A 48 -57.63 -85.82 3.68
C GLU A 48 -59.01 -86.32 3.23
N ARG A 49 -59.80 -85.46 2.55
CA ARG A 49 -61.11 -85.83 2.00
C ARG A 49 -61.03 -86.95 0.96
N ARG A 50 -60.07 -86.89 0.04
CA ARG A 50 -59.88 -87.95 -0.99
C ARG A 50 -59.55 -89.31 -0.37
N ASN A 51 -58.71 -89.33 0.65
CA ASN A 51 -58.36 -90.56 1.36
C ASN A 51 -59.58 -91.16 2.08
N ALA A 52 -60.39 -90.33 2.73
CA ALA A 52 -61.61 -90.78 3.41
C ALA A 52 -62.58 -91.48 2.44
N VAL A 53 -62.78 -90.95 1.22
CA VAL A 53 -63.65 -91.59 0.22
C VAL A 53 -63.14 -92.96 -0.22
N ARG A 54 -61.84 -93.09 -0.48
CA ARG A 54 -61.22 -94.38 -0.83
C ARG A 54 -61.49 -95.41 0.25
N ASP A 55 -61.27 -95.04 1.51
CA ASP A 55 -61.41 -95.95 2.64
C ASP A 55 -62.87 -96.44 2.81
N ILE A 56 -63.84 -95.58 2.45
CA ILE A 56 -65.28 -95.93 2.45
C ILE A 56 -65.63 -96.93 1.35
N VAL A 57 -65.10 -96.76 0.14
CA VAL A 57 -65.30 -97.73 -0.94
C VAL A 57 -64.70 -99.09 -0.55
N GLN A 58 -63.49 -99.09 0.01
CA GLN A 58 -62.83 -100.32 0.49
C GLN A 58 -63.64 -101.03 1.58
N MET A 59 -64.23 -100.26 2.50
CA MET A 59 -65.11 -100.79 3.54
C MET A 59 -66.34 -101.47 2.93
N ALA A 60 -66.97 -100.84 1.93
CA ALA A 60 -68.13 -101.39 1.25
C ALA A 60 -67.81 -102.64 0.44
N THR A 61 -66.71 -102.66 -0.31
CA THR A 61 -66.22 -103.86 -1.01
C THR A 61 -65.93 -104.99 -0.04
N THR A 62 -65.36 -104.69 1.14
CA THR A 62 -65.09 -105.70 2.18
C THR A 62 -66.39 -106.25 2.76
N ALA A 63 -67.39 -105.40 3.00
CA ALA A 63 -68.69 -105.81 3.55
C ALA A 63 -69.48 -106.71 2.59
N ILE A 64 -69.37 -106.50 1.28
CA ILE A 64 -70.02 -107.35 0.27
C ILE A 64 -69.23 -108.63 -0.04
N ALA A 65 -67.95 -108.70 0.32
CA ALA A 65 -67.05 -109.80 -0.04
C ALA A 65 -67.59 -111.20 0.31
N PRO A 66 -68.19 -111.47 1.49
CA PRO A 66 -68.73 -112.80 1.81
C PRO A 66 -69.84 -113.28 0.86
N ILE A 67 -70.59 -112.33 0.28
CA ILE A 67 -71.64 -112.63 -0.71
C ILE A 67 -71.01 -112.74 -2.10
N TYR A 68 -70.20 -111.74 -2.46
CA TYR A 68 -69.61 -111.59 -3.78
C TYR A 68 -68.62 -112.72 -4.13
N GLU A 69 -67.78 -113.15 -3.20
CA GLU A 69 -66.78 -114.20 -3.44
C GLU A 69 -67.42 -115.58 -3.67
N ASN A 70 -68.49 -115.90 -2.91
CA ASN A 70 -69.19 -117.19 -2.98
C ASN A 70 -70.19 -117.29 -4.15
N ALA A 71 -70.57 -116.18 -4.76
CA ALA A 71 -71.52 -116.12 -5.87
C ALA A 71 -70.89 -116.48 -7.23
N GLY A 72 -71.71 -116.99 -8.16
CA GLY A 72 -71.33 -117.12 -9.58
C GLY A 72 -71.46 -115.80 -10.36
N ALA A 73 -70.93 -115.74 -11.59
CA ALA A 73 -71.02 -114.53 -12.43
C ALA A 73 -72.47 -114.12 -12.77
N ASN A 74 -73.38 -115.10 -12.87
CA ASN A 74 -74.80 -114.89 -13.19
C ASN A 74 -75.73 -115.18 -11.99
N ASP A 75 -75.24 -115.03 -10.76
CA ASP A 75 -76.03 -115.25 -9.55
C ASP A 75 -76.87 -114.00 -9.22
N GLU A 76 -78.08 -113.95 -9.79
CA GLU A 76 -78.99 -112.83 -9.62
C GLU A 76 -79.47 -112.64 -8.17
N ALA A 77 -79.54 -113.73 -7.38
CA ALA A 77 -79.90 -113.62 -5.96
C ALA A 77 -78.79 -112.93 -5.16
N ALA A 78 -77.53 -113.28 -5.40
CA ALA A 78 -76.38 -112.64 -4.77
C ALA A 78 -76.21 -111.18 -5.23
N LYS A 79 -76.39 -110.88 -6.52
CA LYS A 79 -76.39 -109.52 -7.07
C LYS A 79 -77.44 -108.64 -6.37
N GLN A 80 -78.66 -109.15 -6.21
CA GLN A 80 -79.72 -108.42 -5.52
C GLN A 80 -79.41 -108.21 -4.03
N GLN A 81 -78.81 -109.20 -3.36
CA GLN A 81 -78.41 -109.08 -1.95
C GLN A 81 -77.30 -108.03 -1.74
N VAL A 82 -76.31 -107.99 -2.64
CA VAL A 82 -75.25 -106.96 -2.63
C VAL A 82 -75.85 -105.57 -2.89
N ALA A 83 -76.75 -105.45 -3.87
CA ALA A 83 -77.41 -104.19 -4.17
C ALA A 83 -78.18 -103.66 -2.94
N GLU A 84 -78.94 -104.51 -2.25
CA GLU A 84 -79.66 -104.17 -1.01
C GLU A 84 -78.71 -103.72 0.11
N LEU A 85 -77.61 -104.45 0.31
CA LEU A 85 -76.62 -104.17 1.34
C LEU A 85 -75.95 -102.82 1.09
N VAL A 86 -75.46 -102.56 -0.13
CA VAL A 86 -74.83 -101.29 -0.49
C VAL A 86 -75.83 -100.14 -0.47
N ARG A 87 -77.09 -100.37 -0.87
CA ARG A 87 -78.16 -99.36 -0.78
C ARG A 87 -78.40 -98.90 0.66
N SER A 88 -78.15 -99.73 1.67
CA SER A 88 -78.26 -99.36 3.08
C SER A 88 -77.05 -98.61 3.66
N MET A 89 -75.90 -98.63 2.98
CA MET A 89 -74.67 -97.97 3.45
C MET A 89 -74.73 -96.46 3.24
N ARG A 90 -74.65 -95.70 4.35
CA ARG A 90 -74.52 -94.24 4.38
C ARG A 90 -73.29 -93.86 5.20
N PHE A 91 -72.70 -92.72 4.90
CA PHE A 91 -71.58 -92.15 5.62
C PHE A 91 -71.63 -90.62 5.55
N GLU A 92 -70.98 -89.94 6.50
CA GLU A 92 -70.92 -88.48 6.58
C GLU A 92 -72.25 -87.81 6.15
N ASP A 93 -73.28 -88.06 6.96
CA ASP A 93 -74.67 -87.64 6.75
C ASP A 93 -75.36 -88.28 5.52
N ASN A 94 -75.47 -87.53 4.42
CA ASN A 94 -76.24 -87.90 3.24
C ASN A 94 -75.40 -88.54 2.12
N ASN A 95 -74.11 -88.81 2.36
CA ASN A 95 -73.29 -89.45 1.35
C ASN A 95 -73.60 -90.95 1.24
N TYR A 96 -73.35 -91.46 0.05
CA TYR A 96 -73.84 -92.76 -0.38
C TYR A 96 -72.84 -93.44 -1.29
N ILE A 97 -73.03 -94.75 -1.38
CA ILE A 97 -72.30 -95.63 -2.26
C ILE A 97 -73.21 -95.97 -3.44
N PHE A 98 -72.65 -95.99 -4.63
CA PHE A 98 -73.34 -96.27 -5.88
C PHE A 98 -72.71 -97.47 -6.57
N ILE A 99 -73.52 -98.18 -7.36
CA ILE A 99 -73.08 -99.28 -8.21
C ILE A 99 -73.64 -99.07 -9.60
N TYR A 100 -72.79 -99.24 -10.61
CA TYR A 100 -73.18 -99.31 -12.02
C TYR A 100 -72.61 -100.58 -12.62
N ASP A 101 -73.26 -101.13 -13.64
CA ASP A 101 -72.61 -102.11 -14.51
C ASP A 101 -71.80 -101.41 -15.62
N TYR A 102 -70.99 -102.18 -16.35
CA TYR A 102 -70.17 -101.68 -17.44
C TYR A 102 -70.96 -101.30 -18.70
N GLU A 103 -72.25 -101.66 -18.77
CA GLU A 103 -73.17 -101.15 -19.79
C GLU A 103 -73.74 -99.78 -19.41
N GLY A 104 -73.50 -99.32 -18.18
CA GLY A 104 -73.92 -98.04 -17.65
C GLY A 104 -75.29 -98.08 -16.96
N ASN A 105 -75.86 -99.26 -16.74
CA ASN A 105 -77.10 -99.39 -15.97
C ASN A 105 -76.80 -99.12 -14.49
N ASN A 106 -77.61 -98.26 -13.88
CA ASN A 106 -77.52 -97.94 -12.46
C ASN A 106 -78.09 -99.10 -11.65
N ILE A 107 -77.28 -99.72 -10.80
CA ILE A 107 -77.70 -100.83 -9.96
C ILE A 107 -78.10 -100.33 -8.58
N VAL A 108 -77.29 -99.45 -8.00
CA VAL A 108 -77.55 -98.84 -6.69
C VAL A 108 -77.25 -97.36 -6.77
N THR A 109 -78.21 -96.52 -6.39
CA THR A 109 -78.00 -95.10 -6.10
C THR A 109 -79.03 -94.64 -5.08
N ALA A 110 -78.62 -94.72 -3.83
CA ALA A 110 -79.41 -94.41 -2.66
C ALA A 110 -80.25 -93.12 -2.65
N PRO A 111 -79.73 -91.93 -3.00
CA PRO A 111 -80.52 -90.69 -2.93
C PRO A 111 -81.42 -90.47 -4.14
N ALA A 112 -81.28 -91.29 -5.18
CA ALA A 112 -82.06 -91.20 -6.41
C ALA A 112 -82.50 -92.61 -6.84
N PRO A 113 -83.31 -93.31 -6.02
CA PRO A 113 -83.74 -94.68 -6.29
C PRO A 113 -84.54 -94.80 -7.60
N GLU A 114 -85.16 -93.71 -8.06
CA GLU A 114 -85.82 -93.63 -9.38
C GLU A 114 -84.86 -93.82 -10.57
N ARG A 115 -83.54 -93.73 -10.35
CA ARG A 115 -82.52 -93.98 -11.36
C ARG A 115 -82.10 -95.45 -11.41
N GLU A 116 -82.35 -96.24 -10.38
CA GLU A 116 -81.99 -97.66 -10.36
C GLU A 116 -82.73 -98.40 -11.50
N GLY A 117 -81.99 -99.20 -12.27
CA GLY A 117 -82.46 -99.88 -13.47
C GLY A 117 -82.44 -99.04 -14.76
N THR A 118 -82.12 -97.75 -14.69
CA THR A 118 -81.96 -96.90 -15.88
C THR A 118 -80.52 -96.89 -16.39
N ASN A 119 -80.36 -96.78 -17.71
CA ASN A 119 -79.04 -96.66 -18.32
C ASN A 119 -78.56 -95.21 -18.29
N MET A 120 -77.43 -94.97 -17.64
CA MET A 120 -76.84 -93.67 -17.40
C MET A 120 -75.56 -93.45 -18.23
N ILE A 121 -75.26 -94.30 -19.22
CA ILE A 121 -74.01 -94.24 -19.99
C ILE A 121 -73.81 -92.91 -20.74
N ASP A 122 -74.91 -92.24 -21.09
CA ASP A 122 -74.92 -90.96 -21.82
C ASP A 122 -75.07 -89.74 -20.91
N ALA A 123 -75.08 -89.92 -19.58
CA ALA A 123 -75.21 -88.81 -18.64
C ALA A 123 -73.97 -87.91 -18.64
N GLN A 124 -74.18 -86.61 -18.88
CA GLN A 124 -73.12 -85.61 -18.96
C GLN A 124 -73.04 -84.75 -17.70
N THR A 125 -71.83 -84.41 -17.29
CA THR A 125 -71.55 -83.36 -16.32
C THR A 125 -71.59 -81.98 -16.97
N PRO A 126 -71.67 -80.87 -16.20
CA PRO A 126 -71.78 -79.50 -16.73
C PRO A 126 -70.66 -79.05 -17.67
N ASP A 127 -69.49 -79.70 -17.59
CA ASP A 127 -68.34 -79.51 -18.48
C ASP A 127 -68.44 -80.35 -19.78
N GLY A 128 -69.54 -81.10 -19.99
CA GLY A 128 -69.80 -81.92 -21.18
C GLY A 128 -69.23 -83.34 -21.12
N THR A 129 -68.59 -83.73 -20.01
CA THR A 129 -67.98 -85.06 -19.87
C THR A 129 -69.02 -86.14 -19.60
N TYR A 130 -68.92 -87.29 -20.28
CA TYR A 130 -69.78 -88.44 -20.02
C TYR A 130 -69.36 -89.19 -18.75
N LEU A 131 -69.91 -88.79 -17.60
CA LEU A 131 -69.47 -89.24 -16.28
C LEU A 131 -69.35 -90.76 -16.16
N ILE A 132 -70.43 -91.48 -16.51
CA ILE A 132 -70.49 -92.93 -16.29
C ILE A 132 -69.45 -93.66 -17.15
N ARG A 133 -69.19 -93.20 -18.38
CA ARG A 133 -68.14 -93.75 -19.24
C ARG A 133 -66.76 -93.57 -18.64
N GLU A 134 -66.48 -92.40 -18.08
CA GLU A 134 -65.17 -92.12 -17.49
C GLU A 134 -64.96 -92.90 -16.19
N ILE A 135 -65.95 -92.98 -15.29
CA ILE A 135 -65.80 -93.80 -14.08
C ILE A 135 -65.73 -95.30 -14.39
N ILE A 136 -66.40 -95.80 -15.43
CA ILE A 136 -66.24 -97.18 -15.91
C ILE A 136 -64.80 -97.40 -16.37
N LYS A 137 -64.23 -96.51 -17.18
CA LYS A 137 -62.81 -96.60 -17.60
C LYS A 137 -61.88 -96.62 -16.38
N VAL A 138 -62.12 -95.77 -15.38
CA VAL A 138 -61.33 -95.76 -14.14
C VAL A 138 -61.45 -97.09 -13.40
N ALA A 139 -62.66 -97.62 -13.23
CA ALA A 139 -62.87 -98.93 -12.61
C ALA A 139 -62.17 -100.05 -13.38
N GLN A 140 -62.29 -100.09 -14.71
CA GLN A 140 -61.65 -101.09 -15.57
C GLN A 140 -60.11 -101.00 -15.53
N SER A 141 -59.55 -99.82 -15.28
CA SER A 141 -58.09 -99.62 -15.14
C SER A 141 -57.52 -100.08 -13.79
N GLY A 142 -58.36 -100.64 -12.90
CA GLY A 142 -57.95 -101.14 -11.59
C GLY A 142 -58.54 -100.35 -10.41
N GLY A 143 -59.50 -99.47 -10.67
CA GLY A 143 -60.07 -98.57 -9.67
C GLY A 143 -59.18 -97.37 -9.39
N GLY A 144 -59.77 -96.30 -8.86
CA GLY A 144 -59.05 -95.07 -8.57
C GLY A 144 -59.93 -93.87 -8.25
N PRO A 145 -59.30 -92.75 -7.85
CA PRO A 145 -60.01 -91.51 -7.62
C PRO A 145 -60.48 -90.90 -8.95
N TYR A 146 -61.68 -90.37 -8.97
CA TYR A 146 -62.22 -89.58 -10.08
C TYR A 146 -63.02 -88.42 -9.53
N SER A 147 -62.72 -87.21 -10.00
CA SER A 147 -63.33 -85.98 -9.50
C SER A 147 -64.13 -85.31 -10.61
N TYR A 148 -65.32 -84.85 -10.28
CA TYR A 148 -66.25 -84.31 -11.26
C TYR A 148 -67.24 -83.37 -10.58
N LEU A 149 -67.91 -82.54 -11.37
CA LEU A 149 -68.97 -81.67 -10.89
C LEU A 149 -70.29 -82.44 -10.91
N TRP A 150 -71.01 -82.49 -9.78
CA TRP A 150 -72.30 -83.18 -9.71
C TRP A 150 -73.29 -82.40 -8.85
N ASP A 151 -74.58 -82.60 -9.11
CA ASP A 151 -75.63 -82.04 -8.28
C ASP A 151 -75.46 -82.54 -6.85
N TYR A 152 -75.31 -81.61 -5.90
CA TYR A 152 -75.25 -81.92 -4.48
C TYR A 152 -76.64 -81.81 -3.86
N PRO A 153 -77.23 -82.91 -3.36
CA PRO A 153 -78.58 -82.89 -2.77
C PRO A 153 -78.71 -81.99 -1.54
N GLY A 154 -77.60 -81.62 -0.89
CA GLY A 154 -77.59 -80.75 0.28
C GLY A 154 -77.75 -79.26 -0.04
N THR A 155 -77.41 -78.82 -1.26
CA THR A 155 -77.40 -77.39 -1.63
C THR A 155 -78.12 -77.06 -2.94
N ASP A 156 -78.60 -78.07 -3.69
CA ASP A 156 -79.17 -77.93 -5.05
C ASP A 156 -78.24 -77.16 -6.02
N ARG A 157 -76.92 -77.27 -5.78
CA ARG A 157 -75.88 -76.69 -6.63
C ARG A 157 -75.01 -77.78 -7.21
N ILE A 158 -74.44 -77.45 -8.37
CA ILE A 158 -73.35 -78.20 -8.96
C ILE A 158 -72.11 -77.91 -8.11
N GLU A 159 -71.62 -78.94 -7.42
CA GLU A 159 -70.46 -78.83 -6.55
C GLU A 159 -69.38 -79.84 -6.97
N PRO A 160 -68.08 -79.55 -6.76
CA PRO A 160 -67.01 -80.51 -6.97
C PRO A 160 -67.18 -81.72 -6.05
N LYS A 161 -67.34 -82.89 -6.66
CA LYS A 161 -67.40 -84.18 -5.99
C LYS A 161 -66.12 -84.96 -6.26
N HIS A 162 -65.41 -85.32 -5.21
CA HIS A 162 -64.29 -86.25 -5.30
C HIS A 162 -64.80 -87.64 -4.98
N SER A 163 -64.74 -88.51 -5.97
CA SER A 163 -65.16 -89.90 -5.85
C SER A 163 -63.96 -90.83 -5.90
N TYR A 164 -64.15 -92.02 -5.36
CA TYR A 164 -63.30 -93.17 -5.61
C TYR A 164 -64.19 -94.26 -6.16
N VAL A 165 -63.70 -94.98 -7.17
CA VAL A 165 -64.42 -96.11 -7.75
C VAL A 165 -63.52 -97.32 -7.78
N ASP A 166 -64.11 -98.49 -7.56
CA ASP A 166 -63.44 -99.78 -7.60
C ASP A 166 -64.26 -100.76 -8.45
N ARG A 167 -63.62 -101.83 -8.89
CA ARG A 167 -64.21 -102.84 -9.77
C ARG A 167 -64.72 -104.05 -9.01
N LEU A 168 -65.84 -104.57 -9.49
CA LEU A 168 -66.40 -105.86 -9.14
C LEU A 168 -66.38 -106.74 -10.39
N GLU A 169 -65.18 -107.20 -10.74
CA GLU A 169 -64.82 -107.90 -12.00
C GLU A 169 -65.74 -109.06 -12.39
N LYS A 170 -66.13 -109.94 -11.44
CA LYS A 170 -67.01 -111.10 -11.68
C LYS A 170 -68.38 -110.73 -12.28
N TRP A 171 -68.89 -109.53 -12.00
CA TRP A 171 -70.23 -109.09 -12.41
C TRP A 171 -70.18 -107.96 -13.43
N ASP A 172 -68.99 -107.56 -13.89
CA ASP A 172 -68.81 -106.36 -14.69
C ASP A 172 -69.46 -105.13 -14.05
N TRP A 173 -69.39 -105.05 -12.72
CA TRP A 173 -69.90 -103.93 -11.94
C TRP A 173 -68.76 -103.04 -11.47
N LEU A 174 -69.06 -101.77 -11.22
CA LEU A 174 -68.24 -100.87 -10.44
C LEU A 174 -68.99 -100.46 -9.18
N ILE A 175 -68.26 -100.25 -8.11
CA ILE A 175 -68.75 -99.69 -6.86
C ILE A 175 -67.97 -98.41 -6.57
N GLY A 176 -68.67 -97.36 -6.17
CA GLY A 176 -68.04 -96.08 -5.91
C GLY A 176 -68.73 -95.29 -4.83
N ALA A 177 -67.99 -94.37 -4.24
CA ALA A 177 -68.50 -93.40 -3.28
C ALA A 177 -67.85 -92.06 -3.61
N GLY A 178 -68.48 -90.95 -3.19
CA GLY A 178 -67.87 -89.64 -3.34
C GLY A 178 -68.38 -88.63 -2.32
N VAL A 179 -67.51 -87.67 -1.98
CA VAL A 179 -67.79 -86.55 -1.06
C VAL A 179 -67.65 -85.22 -1.79
N TYR A 180 -68.42 -84.24 -1.32
CA TYR A 180 -68.34 -82.85 -1.76
C TYR A 180 -67.42 -82.07 -0.83
N VAL A 181 -66.67 -81.10 -1.34
CA VAL A 181 -65.61 -80.39 -0.59
C VAL A 181 -66.05 -78.99 -0.12
N THR A 182 -67.35 -78.77 0.03
CA THR A 182 -67.93 -77.45 0.33
C THR A 182 -67.52 -76.91 1.70
N ASP A 183 -67.13 -77.78 2.63
CA ASP A 183 -66.65 -77.45 3.97
C ASP A 183 -65.18 -76.99 4.00
N VAL A 184 -64.35 -77.44 3.05
CA VAL A 184 -62.95 -77.00 2.94
C VAL A 184 -62.85 -75.55 2.51
N ASP A 185 -63.72 -75.09 1.63
CA ASP A 185 -63.76 -73.67 1.25
C ASP A 185 -64.15 -72.78 2.45
N GLY A 186 -65.00 -73.28 3.36
CA GLY A 186 -65.32 -72.63 4.63
C GLY A 186 -64.11 -72.58 5.58
N ALA A 187 -63.40 -73.70 5.74
CA ALA A 187 -62.21 -73.78 6.60
C ALA A 187 -61.05 -72.92 6.09
N VAL A 188 -60.84 -72.85 4.77
CA VAL A 188 -59.84 -71.98 4.15
C VAL A 188 -60.19 -70.51 4.33
N ALA A 189 -61.48 -70.13 4.27
CA ALA A 189 -61.90 -68.76 4.52
C ALA A 189 -61.60 -68.30 5.97
N GLU A 190 -61.75 -69.18 6.96
CA GLU A 190 -61.34 -68.88 8.34
C GLU A 190 -59.83 -68.65 8.45
N LEU A 191 -59.01 -69.50 7.79
CA LEU A 191 -57.56 -69.36 7.74
C LEU A 191 -57.12 -68.07 7.02
N GLU A 192 -57.80 -67.68 5.94
CA GLU A 192 -57.55 -66.42 5.23
C GLU A 192 -57.80 -65.19 6.12
N THR A 193 -58.85 -65.20 6.94
CA THR A 193 -59.13 -64.08 7.86
C THR A 193 -58.08 -63.95 8.97
N ALA A 194 -57.60 -65.07 9.51
CA ALA A 194 -56.52 -65.08 10.50
C ALA A 194 -55.20 -64.59 9.89
N ALA A 195 -54.86 -65.08 8.71
CA ALA A 195 -53.67 -64.67 7.96
C ALA A 195 -53.67 -63.17 7.60
N ALA A 196 -54.83 -62.62 7.23
CA ALA A 196 -54.97 -61.19 6.95
C ALA A 196 -54.74 -60.32 8.20
N ALA A 197 -55.16 -60.80 9.38
CA ALA A 197 -54.92 -60.10 10.64
C ALA A 197 -53.42 -60.08 11.01
N ASP A 198 -52.73 -61.21 10.89
CA ASP A 198 -51.29 -61.31 11.15
C ASP A 198 -50.46 -60.46 10.19
N LEU A 199 -50.82 -60.46 8.90
CA LEU A 199 -50.17 -59.61 7.90
C LEU A 199 -50.33 -58.12 8.24
N ARG A 200 -51.54 -57.69 8.62
CA ARG A 200 -51.82 -56.30 9.04
C ARG A 200 -50.98 -55.91 10.25
N GLN A 201 -50.91 -56.77 11.27
CA GLN A 201 -50.11 -56.53 12.48
C GLN A 201 -48.62 -56.41 12.14
N GLY A 202 -48.10 -57.29 11.28
CA GLY A 202 -46.70 -57.25 10.83
C GLY A 202 -46.33 -55.96 10.11
N ILE A 203 -47.21 -55.47 9.21
CA ILE A 203 -47.01 -54.20 8.48
C ILE A 203 -46.99 -53.01 9.44
N ILE A 204 -47.90 -52.97 10.42
CA ILE A 204 -47.97 -51.88 11.40
C ILE A 204 -46.69 -51.83 12.24
N VAL A 205 -46.23 -52.97 12.76
CA VAL A 205 -45.01 -53.04 13.59
C VAL A 205 -43.77 -52.63 12.79
N ALA A 206 -43.60 -53.14 11.56
CA ALA A 206 -42.48 -52.78 10.69
C ALA A 206 -42.47 -51.28 10.35
N SER A 207 -43.63 -50.70 10.06
CA SER A 207 -43.78 -49.28 9.76
C SER A 207 -43.46 -48.39 10.97
N LEU A 208 -43.90 -48.78 12.18
CA LEU A 208 -43.61 -48.05 13.42
C LEU A 208 -42.12 -48.10 13.78
N LEU A 209 -41.47 -49.26 13.65
CA LEU A 209 -40.02 -49.38 13.88
C LEU A 209 -39.22 -48.57 12.86
N GLY A 210 -39.59 -48.62 11.58
CA GLY A 210 -38.96 -47.82 10.54
C GLY A 210 -39.11 -46.31 10.79
N LEU A 211 -40.31 -45.85 11.15
CA LEU A 211 -40.58 -44.45 11.49
C LEU A 211 -39.79 -44.02 12.75
N GLY A 212 -39.76 -44.86 13.79
CA GLY A 212 -39.01 -44.59 15.01
C GLY A 212 -37.51 -44.41 14.74
N LEU A 213 -36.90 -45.32 13.98
CA LEU A 213 -35.50 -45.24 13.60
C LEU A 213 -35.20 -43.98 12.77
N PHE A 214 -36.07 -43.65 11.80
CA PHE A 214 -35.95 -42.44 11.00
C PHE A 214 -35.98 -41.17 11.86
N LEU A 215 -36.92 -41.07 12.80
CA LEU A 215 -37.05 -39.92 13.70
C LEU A 215 -35.84 -39.74 14.61
N VAL A 216 -35.29 -40.83 15.18
CA VAL A 216 -34.09 -40.78 16.02
C VAL A 216 -32.89 -40.25 15.25
N ILE A 217 -32.64 -40.80 14.05
CA ILE A 217 -31.53 -40.34 13.21
C ILE A 217 -31.76 -38.91 12.74
N ALA A 218 -33.01 -38.52 12.44
CA ALA A 218 -33.33 -37.15 12.07
C ALA A 218 -33.06 -36.14 13.19
N LEU A 219 -33.36 -36.49 14.44
CA LEU A 219 -33.04 -35.66 15.60
C LEU A 219 -31.52 -35.52 15.82
N ILE A 220 -30.78 -36.61 15.71
CA ILE A 220 -29.31 -36.60 15.83
C ILE A 220 -28.70 -35.74 14.72
N ALA A 221 -29.11 -35.95 13.47
CA ALA A 221 -28.64 -35.16 12.32
C ALA A 221 -28.97 -33.67 12.49
N PHE A 222 -30.18 -33.33 12.95
CA PHE A 222 -30.56 -31.95 13.21
C PHE A 222 -29.70 -31.30 14.31
N GLY A 223 -29.43 -32.02 15.41
CA GLY A 223 -28.57 -31.54 16.49
C GLY A 223 -27.13 -31.30 16.04
N LEU A 224 -26.54 -32.23 15.29
CA LEU A 224 -25.16 -32.13 14.79
C LEU A 224 -25.01 -30.95 13.82
N VAL A 225 -25.93 -30.85 12.85
CA VAL A 225 -25.96 -29.76 11.85
C VAL A 225 -26.13 -28.40 12.52
N ARG A 226 -27.00 -28.28 13.54
CA ARG A 226 -27.19 -27.02 14.26
C ARG A 226 -25.95 -26.62 15.06
N ARG A 227 -25.23 -27.59 15.63
CA ARG A 227 -24.00 -27.36 16.39
C ARG A 227 -22.83 -26.90 15.51
N THR A 228 -22.69 -27.45 14.30
CA THR A 228 -21.57 -27.12 13.40
C THR A 228 -21.79 -25.86 12.56
N LEU A 229 -23.02 -25.61 12.08
CA LEU A 229 -23.31 -24.45 11.23
C LEU A 229 -23.52 -23.14 12.00
N GLY A 230 -23.83 -23.19 13.29
CA GLY A 230 -24.02 -22.00 14.13
C GLY A 230 -22.77 -21.10 14.20
N PRO A 231 -21.61 -21.63 14.62
CA PRO A 231 -20.36 -20.87 14.65
C PRO A 231 -19.90 -20.35 13.28
N ILE A 232 -20.09 -21.14 12.20
CA ILE A 232 -19.76 -20.70 10.83
C ILE A 232 -20.57 -19.45 10.47
N LYS A 233 -21.89 -19.44 10.74
CA LYS A 233 -22.74 -18.26 10.50
C LYS A 233 -22.29 -17.04 11.30
N ARG A 234 -21.86 -17.22 12.56
CA ARG A 234 -21.35 -16.11 13.39
C ARG A 234 -20.02 -15.56 12.85
N THR A 235 -19.14 -16.44 12.37
CA THR A 235 -17.89 -16.04 11.70
C THR A 235 -18.18 -15.24 10.44
N THR A 236 -19.11 -15.71 9.59
CA THR A 236 -19.55 -14.97 8.39
C THR A 236 -20.17 -13.62 8.76
N ALA A 237 -21.01 -13.56 9.80
CA ALA A 237 -21.60 -12.31 10.26
C ALA A 237 -20.54 -11.33 10.78
N ALA A 238 -19.54 -11.81 11.52
CA ALA A 238 -18.42 -10.99 11.99
C ALA A 238 -17.57 -10.48 10.82
N MET A 239 -17.25 -11.31 9.82
CA MET A 239 -16.57 -10.89 8.60
C MET A 239 -17.38 -9.86 7.81
N HIS A 240 -18.69 -10.05 7.71
CA HIS A 240 -19.59 -9.12 7.04
C HIS A 240 -19.66 -7.77 7.75
N ASP A 241 -19.71 -7.75 9.09
CA ASP A 241 -19.68 -6.52 9.89
C ASP A 241 -18.35 -5.77 9.76
N ILE A 242 -17.22 -6.49 9.69
CA ILE A 242 -15.91 -5.86 9.42
C ILE A 242 -15.85 -5.29 7.99
N ALA A 243 -16.38 -6.00 7.00
CA ALA A 243 -16.26 -5.63 5.58
C ALA A 243 -17.28 -4.56 5.11
N GLN A 244 -18.50 -4.58 5.64
CA GLN A 244 -19.60 -3.69 5.21
C GLN A 244 -20.13 -2.78 6.33
N GLY A 245 -19.81 -3.08 7.59
CA GLY A 245 -20.17 -2.26 8.75
C GLY A 245 -19.13 -1.18 9.03
N ARG A 246 -18.89 -0.88 10.31
CA ARG A 246 -17.93 0.14 10.77
C ARG A 246 -16.50 -0.38 10.94
N GLY A 247 -16.19 -1.55 10.37
CA GLY A 247 -14.88 -2.17 10.56
C GLY A 247 -14.54 -2.38 12.04
N ASP A 248 -15.47 -2.93 12.84
CA ASP A 248 -15.27 -3.11 14.27
C ASP A 248 -14.29 -4.27 14.55
N LEU A 249 -13.02 -3.90 14.71
CA LEU A 249 -11.94 -4.83 15.01
C LEU A 249 -11.81 -5.15 16.51
N THR A 250 -12.72 -4.66 17.36
CA THR A 250 -12.74 -5.02 18.80
C THR A 250 -13.48 -6.32 19.06
N ARG A 251 -14.34 -6.74 18.11
CA ARG A 251 -15.13 -7.97 18.22
C ARG A 251 -14.20 -9.19 18.16
N ARG A 252 -14.54 -10.20 18.96
CA ARG A 252 -13.88 -11.51 18.97
C ARG A 252 -14.93 -12.61 18.87
N LEU A 253 -14.61 -13.69 18.18
CA LEU A 253 -15.42 -14.89 18.14
C LEU A 253 -15.14 -15.74 19.38
N ALA A 254 -16.20 -16.25 20.01
CA ALA A 254 -16.08 -17.22 21.09
C ALA A 254 -15.58 -18.57 20.54
N VAL A 255 -14.58 -19.16 21.21
CA VAL A 255 -14.08 -20.50 20.90
C VAL A 255 -14.93 -21.50 21.68
N GLU A 256 -15.89 -22.13 21.00
CA GLU A 256 -16.90 -23.02 21.62
C GLU A 256 -16.62 -24.52 21.38
N SER A 257 -15.63 -24.86 20.54
CA SER A 257 -15.24 -26.24 20.23
C SER A 257 -13.72 -26.37 20.11
N GLY A 258 -13.20 -27.61 20.21
CA GLY A 258 -11.79 -27.95 20.00
C GLY A 258 -11.52 -28.64 18.66
N ASP A 259 -12.43 -28.50 17.70
CA ASP A 259 -12.34 -29.02 16.33
C ASP A 259 -11.95 -27.89 15.34
N GLU A 260 -12.02 -28.15 14.04
CA GLU A 260 -11.67 -27.21 12.97
C GLU A 260 -12.50 -25.91 13.03
N ILE A 261 -13.70 -25.95 13.61
CA ILE A 261 -14.55 -24.77 13.81
C ILE A 261 -14.03 -23.89 14.95
N GLY A 262 -13.48 -24.53 15.99
CA GLY A 262 -12.79 -23.84 17.08
C GLY A 262 -11.51 -23.16 16.62
N ASP A 263 -10.70 -23.88 15.82
CA ASP A 263 -9.48 -23.33 15.23
C ASP A 263 -9.79 -22.14 14.29
N LEU A 264 -10.85 -22.22 13.49
CA LEU A 264 -11.31 -21.08 12.68
C LEU A 264 -11.58 -19.82 13.52
N SER A 265 -12.23 -19.96 14.68
CA SER A 265 -12.45 -18.83 15.60
C SER A 265 -11.14 -18.28 16.16
N VAL A 266 -10.18 -19.14 16.50
CA VAL A 266 -8.83 -18.74 16.98
C VAL A 266 -8.08 -17.96 15.90
N GLN A 267 -7.99 -18.50 14.69
CA GLN A 267 -7.27 -17.86 13.59
C GLN A 267 -7.93 -16.54 13.16
N PHE A 268 -9.27 -16.48 13.14
CA PHE A 268 -9.99 -15.24 12.90
C PHE A 268 -9.64 -14.18 13.95
N ASN A 269 -9.65 -14.54 15.24
CA ASN A 269 -9.29 -13.61 16.32
C ASN A 269 -7.85 -13.10 16.20
N ALA A 270 -6.90 -13.98 15.83
CA ALA A 270 -5.51 -13.60 15.60
C ALA A 270 -5.37 -12.64 14.40
N PHE A 271 -6.09 -12.89 13.30
CA PHE A 271 -6.14 -12.01 12.13
C PHE A 271 -6.68 -10.62 12.49
N VAL A 272 -7.81 -10.55 13.21
CA VAL A 272 -8.41 -9.28 13.64
C VAL A 272 -7.47 -8.52 14.59
N ALA A 273 -6.83 -9.20 15.54
CA ALA A 273 -5.86 -8.59 16.44
C ALA A 273 -4.67 -7.99 15.68
N ARG A 274 -4.10 -8.72 14.71
CA ARG A 274 -2.98 -8.23 13.91
C ARG A 274 -3.35 -7.00 13.07
N MET A 275 -4.55 -6.97 12.49
CA MET A 275 -5.04 -5.77 11.77
C MET A 275 -5.25 -4.60 12.71
N GLN A 276 -5.83 -4.84 13.89
CA GLN A 276 -6.05 -3.82 14.92
C GLN A 276 -4.73 -3.17 15.35
N ASP A 277 -3.71 -3.98 15.66
CA ASP A 277 -2.38 -3.49 16.05
C ASP A 277 -1.71 -2.69 14.92
N THR A 278 -1.79 -3.19 13.68
CA THR A 278 -1.22 -2.50 12.52
C THR A 278 -1.88 -1.12 12.31
N LEU A 279 -3.21 -1.04 12.42
CA LEU A 279 -3.92 0.24 12.27
C LEU A 279 -3.68 1.19 13.45
N ARG A 280 -3.48 0.66 14.67
CA ARG A 280 -3.06 1.46 15.83
C ARG A 280 -1.66 2.04 15.65
N ASP A 281 -0.71 1.26 15.16
CA ASP A 281 0.64 1.73 14.86
C ASP A 281 0.62 2.87 13.84
N VAL A 282 -0.19 2.75 12.78
CA VAL A 282 -0.37 3.82 11.78
C VAL A 282 -1.11 5.04 12.38
N ARG A 283 -2.06 4.83 13.30
CA ARG A 283 -2.72 5.94 14.03
C ARG A 283 -1.76 6.70 14.92
N SER A 284 -0.80 6.00 15.54
CA SER A 284 0.21 6.61 16.41
C SER A 284 1.18 7.54 15.65
N THR A 285 1.20 7.47 14.31
CA THR A 285 1.99 8.34 13.44
C THR A 285 1.40 9.74 13.27
N LEU A 286 0.78 10.29 14.32
CA LEU A 286 0.42 11.71 14.46
C LEU A 286 1.60 12.67 14.19
N SER A 287 2.83 12.13 14.21
CA SER A 287 4.05 12.84 13.84
C SER A 287 4.01 13.44 12.43
N VAL A 288 3.31 12.85 11.46
CA VAL A 288 3.31 13.39 10.08
C VAL A 288 2.55 14.71 9.99
N HIS A 289 1.40 14.81 10.66
CA HIS A 289 0.65 16.06 10.69
C HIS A 289 1.44 17.16 11.41
N GLN A 290 2.07 16.82 12.54
CA GLN A 290 2.88 17.77 13.29
C GLN A 290 4.13 18.21 12.50
N ALA A 291 4.86 17.27 11.90
CA ALA A 291 6.00 17.56 11.04
C ALA A 291 5.61 18.43 9.84
N ALA A 292 4.47 18.17 9.20
CA ALA A 292 3.98 19.02 8.11
C ALA A 292 3.67 20.46 8.59
N SER A 293 3.12 20.62 9.80
CA SER A 293 2.88 21.94 10.40
C SER A 293 4.20 22.67 10.71
N GLU A 294 5.19 21.96 11.24
CA GLU A 294 6.53 22.50 11.50
C GLU A 294 7.25 22.92 10.21
N ILE A 295 7.16 22.11 9.14
CA ILE A 295 7.70 22.47 7.81
C ILE A 295 7.01 23.72 7.26
N SER A 296 5.69 23.84 7.40
CA SER A 296 4.95 25.02 6.95
C SER A 296 5.41 26.28 7.69
N GLN A 297 5.54 26.21 9.01
CA GLN A 297 6.01 27.33 9.82
C GLN A 297 7.46 27.71 9.48
N SER A 298 8.33 26.72 9.32
CA SER A 298 9.72 26.94 8.91
C SER A 298 9.83 27.52 7.50
N SER A 299 8.93 27.13 6.58
CA SER A 299 8.88 27.68 5.22
C SER A 299 8.45 29.14 5.24
N GLU A 300 7.51 29.52 6.11
CA GLU A 300 7.06 30.91 6.27
C GLU A 300 8.15 31.80 6.90
N GLU A 301 8.90 31.28 7.87
CA GLU A 301 10.09 31.96 8.39
C GLU A 301 11.16 32.13 7.30
N LEU A 302 11.41 31.08 6.52
CA LEU A 302 12.36 31.13 5.41
C LEU A 302 11.91 32.11 4.32
N ALA A 303 10.61 32.21 4.03
CA ALA A 303 10.03 33.20 3.13
C ALA A 303 10.39 34.61 3.59
N THR A 304 10.10 34.93 4.85
CA THR A 304 10.39 36.23 5.47
C THR A 304 11.87 36.58 5.38
N ARG A 305 12.75 35.61 5.68
CA ARG A 305 14.20 35.79 5.58
C ARG A 305 14.67 35.98 4.14
N THR A 306 14.04 35.32 3.18
CA THR A 306 14.34 35.46 1.75
C THR A 306 13.93 36.83 1.23
N ASP A 307 12.75 37.33 1.62
CA ASP A 307 12.31 38.69 1.29
C ASP A 307 13.24 39.75 1.89
N GLN A 308 13.65 39.59 3.15
CA GLN A 308 14.61 40.49 3.78
C GLN A 308 15.99 40.44 3.08
N ALA A 309 16.44 39.25 2.67
CA ALA A 309 17.68 39.10 1.92
C ALA A 309 17.60 39.80 0.56
N ALA A 310 16.47 39.68 -0.15
CA ALA A 310 16.24 40.39 -1.40
C ALA A 310 16.31 41.91 -1.21
N ALA A 311 15.63 42.45 -0.18
CA ALA A 311 15.68 43.88 0.14
C ALA A 311 17.12 44.36 0.46
N ASN A 312 17.86 43.57 1.26
CA ASN A 312 19.24 43.88 1.60
C ASN A 312 20.18 43.83 0.38
N LEU A 313 19.98 42.87 -0.53
CA LEU A 313 20.73 42.78 -1.78
C LEU A 313 20.45 43.97 -2.68
N GLN A 314 19.20 44.43 -2.74
CA GLN A 314 18.81 45.60 -3.51
C GLN A 314 19.49 46.87 -2.99
N GLN A 315 19.52 47.06 -1.66
CA GLN A 315 20.26 48.15 -1.04
C GLN A 315 21.77 48.03 -1.28
N THR A 316 22.32 46.82 -1.18
CA THR A 316 23.74 46.56 -1.45
C THR A 316 24.09 46.91 -2.90
N SER A 317 23.26 46.52 -3.86
CA SER A 317 23.44 46.85 -5.28
C SER A 317 23.44 48.37 -5.51
N ALA A 318 22.51 49.10 -4.89
CA ALA A 318 22.47 50.56 -4.98
C ALA A 318 23.74 51.21 -4.38
N SER A 319 24.20 50.73 -3.22
CA SER A 319 25.47 51.19 -2.64
C SER A 319 26.68 50.84 -3.51
N MET A 320 26.66 49.69 -4.19
CA MET A 320 27.72 49.30 -5.11
C MET A 320 27.76 50.19 -6.35
N GLU A 321 26.62 50.60 -6.90
CA GLU A 321 26.55 51.59 -7.98
C GLU A 321 27.12 52.95 -7.55
N GLU A 322 26.76 53.42 -6.35
CA GLU A 322 27.29 54.67 -5.78
C GLU A 322 28.82 54.61 -5.55
N ILE A 323 29.31 53.50 -5.02
CA ILE A 323 30.76 53.27 -4.85
C ILE A 323 31.46 53.23 -6.21
N THR A 324 30.88 52.53 -7.20
CA THR A 324 31.43 52.46 -8.56
C THR A 324 31.55 53.85 -9.17
N SER A 325 30.51 54.67 -9.04
CA SER A 325 30.49 56.05 -9.49
C SER A 325 31.58 56.88 -8.81
N THR A 326 31.72 56.74 -7.49
CA THR A 326 32.71 57.47 -6.70
C THR A 326 34.14 57.11 -7.09
N VAL A 327 34.44 55.82 -7.29
CA VAL A 327 35.77 55.35 -7.72
C VAL A 327 36.10 55.84 -9.13
N ASN A 328 35.15 55.81 -10.06
CA ASN A 328 35.35 56.37 -11.40
C ASN A 328 35.61 57.88 -11.34
N HIS A 329 34.84 58.61 -10.54
CA HIS A 329 35.03 60.05 -10.35
C HIS A 329 36.38 60.37 -9.70
N SER A 330 36.85 59.55 -8.76
CA SER A 330 38.20 59.65 -8.19
C SER A 330 39.30 59.41 -9.22
N ALA A 331 39.14 58.44 -10.12
CA ALA A 331 40.07 58.19 -11.22
C ALA A 331 40.14 59.37 -12.19
N ASP A 332 38.99 59.92 -12.59
CA ASP A 332 38.91 61.09 -13.46
C ASP A 332 39.53 62.34 -12.81
N ASN A 333 39.25 62.58 -11.52
CA ASN A 333 39.84 63.68 -10.77
C ASN A 333 41.36 63.53 -10.64
N ALA A 334 41.87 62.32 -10.44
CA ALA A 334 43.30 62.05 -10.42
C ALA A 334 43.94 62.35 -11.79
N ALA A 335 43.31 61.96 -12.90
CA ALA A 335 43.79 62.26 -14.24
C ALA A 335 43.81 63.78 -14.54
N GLN A 336 42.77 64.51 -14.12
CA GLN A 336 42.72 65.96 -14.23
C GLN A 336 43.80 66.64 -13.37
N ALA A 337 43.95 66.20 -12.12
CA ALA A 337 45.00 66.70 -11.22
C ALA A 337 46.40 66.46 -11.80
N ASN A 338 46.65 65.30 -12.40
CA ASN A 338 47.91 65.01 -13.08
C ASN A 338 48.22 66.04 -14.18
N THR A 339 47.21 66.38 -14.99
CA THR A 339 47.35 67.36 -16.07
C THR A 339 47.70 68.75 -15.54
N LEU A 340 47.02 69.20 -14.48
CA LEU A 340 47.29 70.48 -13.81
C LEU A 340 48.71 70.53 -13.21
N VAL A 341 49.13 69.43 -12.57
CA VAL A 341 50.45 69.30 -11.94
C VAL A 341 51.56 69.33 -13.01
N LEU A 342 51.39 68.62 -14.12
CA LEU A 342 52.33 68.67 -15.25
C LEU A 342 52.44 70.07 -15.87
N SER A 343 51.32 70.77 -16.03
CA SER A 343 51.33 72.16 -16.47
C SER A 343 52.05 73.08 -15.49
N THR A 344 51.90 72.85 -14.18
CA THR A 344 52.60 73.63 -13.14
C THR A 344 54.10 73.36 -13.16
N ALA A 345 54.51 72.11 -13.41
CA ALA A 345 55.91 71.73 -13.59
C ALA A 345 56.57 72.50 -14.74
N GLU A 346 55.84 72.65 -15.85
CA GLU A 346 56.34 73.37 -17.02
C GLU A 346 56.55 74.85 -16.72
N VAL A 347 55.56 75.52 -16.11
CA VAL A 347 55.67 76.92 -15.70
C VAL A 347 56.84 77.14 -14.72
N ALA A 348 57.06 76.21 -13.79
CA ALA A 348 58.19 76.28 -12.87
C ALA A 348 59.54 76.14 -13.60
N ARG A 349 59.65 75.28 -14.62
CA ARG A 349 60.86 75.16 -15.46
C ARG A 349 61.11 76.41 -16.30
N GLU A 350 60.06 76.99 -16.87
CA GLU A 350 60.17 78.28 -17.56
C GLU A 350 60.65 79.39 -16.61
N GLY A 351 60.14 79.40 -15.38
CA GLY A 351 60.57 80.31 -14.31
C GLY A 351 62.04 80.12 -13.93
N GLU A 352 62.51 78.88 -13.80
CA GLU A 352 63.92 78.56 -13.55
C GLU A 352 64.81 79.09 -14.68
N ALA A 353 64.43 78.85 -15.94
CA ALA A 353 65.17 79.34 -17.11
C ALA A 353 65.24 80.88 -17.14
N ALA A 354 64.13 81.55 -16.84
CA ALA A 354 64.08 83.00 -16.74
C ALA A 354 65.00 83.55 -15.64
N MET A 355 65.05 82.92 -14.46
CA MET A 355 65.98 83.30 -13.39
C MET A 355 67.44 83.11 -13.83
N GLY A 356 67.76 82.03 -14.54
CA GLY A 356 69.10 81.81 -15.10
C GLY A 356 69.53 82.90 -16.10
N GLN A 357 68.58 83.38 -16.92
CA GLN A 357 68.82 84.51 -17.82
C GLN A 357 69.07 85.81 -17.05
N VAL A 358 68.29 86.10 -16.01
CA VAL A 358 68.49 87.29 -15.15
C VAL A 358 69.83 87.22 -14.40
N GLU A 359 70.23 86.05 -13.91
CA GLU A 359 71.53 85.87 -13.25
C GLU A 359 72.69 86.19 -14.22
N THR A 360 72.56 85.78 -15.48
CA THR A 360 73.55 86.09 -16.54
C THR A 360 73.60 87.60 -16.79
N THR A 361 72.46 88.27 -16.95
CA THR A 361 72.41 89.73 -17.10
C THR A 361 73.02 90.48 -15.91
N MET A 362 72.79 90.01 -14.68
CA MET A 362 73.42 90.61 -13.48
C MET A 362 74.95 90.47 -13.53
N ARG A 363 75.46 89.33 -14.01
CA ARG A 363 76.90 89.13 -14.20
C ARG A 363 77.47 90.12 -15.23
N ASP A 364 76.79 90.28 -16.37
CA ASP A 364 77.21 91.22 -17.42
C ASP A 364 77.19 92.68 -16.95
N ILE A 365 76.20 93.06 -16.13
CA ILE A 365 76.13 94.40 -15.50
C ILE A 365 77.30 94.59 -14.52
N ASN A 366 77.60 93.58 -13.69
CA ASN A 366 78.71 93.64 -12.74
C ASN A 366 80.06 93.78 -13.46
N ASP A 367 80.29 93.03 -14.52
CA ASP A 367 81.49 93.10 -15.34
C ASP A 367 81.62 94.47 -16.03
N SER A 368 80.51 95.03 -16.52
CA SER A 368 80.46 96.37 -17.10
C SER A 368 80.78 97.45 -16.07
N ALA A 369 80.23 97.35 -14.85
CA ALA A 369 80.49 98.28 -13.76
C ALA A 369 81.95 98.23 -13.30
N SER A 370 82.57 97.05 -13.25
CA SER A 370 84.00 96.91 -12.96
C SER A 370 84.87 97.66 -13.98
N ARG A 371 84.58 97.51 -15.29
CA ARG A 371 85.31 98.23 -16.34
C ARG A 371 85.15 99.74 -16.22
N ILE A 372 83.96 100.23 -15.84
CA ILE A 372 83.72 101.65 -15.60
C ILE A 372 84.56 102.11 -14.39
N SER A 373 84.64 101.33 -13.32
CA SER A 373 85.47 101.67 -12.15
C SER A 373 86.96 101.82 -12.50
N ASP A 374 87.47 100.96 -13.39
CA ASP A 374 88.84 101.07 -13.91
C ASP A 374 89.06 102.37 -14.70
N ILE A 375 88.09 102.73 -15.57
CA ILE A 375 88.13 103.98 -16.36
C ILE A 375 88.11 105.20 -15.43
N ILE A 376 87.24 105.20 -14.42
CA ILE A 376 87.16 106.30 -13.46
C ILE A 376 88.45 106.43 -12.65
N SER A 377 89.11 105.32 -12.34
CA SER A 377 90.43 105.31 -11.70
C SER A 377 91.53 105.87 -12.58
N MET A 378 91.47 105.62 -13.89
CA MET A 378 92.34 106.28 -14.85
C MET A 378 92.08 107.79 -14.93
N ILE A 379 90.82 108.23 -14.95
CA ILE A 379 90.45 109.65 -15.00
C ILE A 379 90.93 110.40 -13.75
N ASP A 380 90.73 109.83 -12.56
CA ASP A 380 91.22 110.37 -11.28
C ASP A 380 92.75 110.52 -11.28
N ALA A 381 93.47 109.51 -11.83
CA ALA A 381 94.92 109.58 -12.00
C ALA A 381 95.34 110.68 -12.99
N ILE A 382 94.63 110.86 -14.11
CA ILE A 382 94.88 111.95 -15.07
C ILE A 382 94.62 113.32 -14.42
N ALA A 383 93.54 113.45 -13.65
CA ALA A 383 93.22 114.67 -12.91
C ALA A 383 94.31 115.00 -11.87
N PHE A 384 94.81 114.01 -11.14
CA PHE A 384 95.93 114.18 -10.22
C PHE A 384 97.21 114.63 -10.94
N GLN A 385 97.59 113.96 -12.04
CA GLN A 385 98.74 114.36 -12.86
C GLN A 385 98.60 115.79 -13.38
N THR A 386 97.41 116.17 -13.84
CA THR A 386 97.09 117.54 -14.31
C THR A 386 97.23 118.57 -13.19
N ASN A 387 96.78 118.23 -11.97
CA ASN A 387 96.91 119.08 -10.79
C ASN A 387 98.39 119.29 -10.40
N ILE A 388 99.25 118.28 -10.52
CA ILE A 388 100.70 118.41 -10.30
C ILE A 388 101.37 119.26 -11.41
N LEU A 389 101.01 119.05 -12.67
CA LEU A 389 101.50 119.87 -13.80
C LEU A 389 101.11 121.34 -13.63
N ALA A 390 99.86 121.60 -13.23
CA ALA A 390 99.36 122.94 -12.97
C ALA A 390 100.08 123.61 -11.79
N LEU A 391 100.34 122.86 -10.70
CA LEU A 391 101.12 123.35 -9.57
C LEU A 391 102.55 123.74 -10.00
N ASN A 392 103.22 122.87 -10.77
CA ASN A 392 104.55 123.17 -11.32
C ASN A 392 104.53 124.42 -12.20
N ALA A 393 103.51 124.58 -13.04
CA ALA A 393 103.32 125.76 -13.88
C ALA A 393 103.06 127.03 -13.05
N SER A 394 102.25 126.97 -11.98
CA SER A 394 102.04 128.08 -11.06
C SER A 394 103.33 128.51 -10.35
N VAL A 395 104.19 127.55 -9.97
CA VAL A 395 105.50 127.83 -9.35
C VAL A 395 106.44 128.51 -10.34
N GLU A 396 106.53 128.01 -11.58
CA GLU A 396 107.39 128.61 -12.60
C GLU A 396 106.88 130.01 -13.02
N ALA A 397 105.56 130.20 -13.07
CA ALA A 397 104.95 131.50 -13.31
C ALA A 397 105.25 132.50 -12.17
N ALA A 398 105.27 132.06 -10.90
CA ALA A 398 105.70 132.89 -9.78
C ALA A 398 107.20 133.24 -9.85
N ARG A 399 108.03 132.32 -10.35
CA ARG A 399 109.46 132.52 -10.58
C ARG A 399 109.77 133.56 -11.67
N ALA A 400 108.89 133.68 -12.67
CA ALA A 400 109.00 134.64 -13.77
C ALA A 400 108.55 136.08 -13.41
N GLY A 401 108.08 136.34 -12.18
CA GLY A 401 107.71 137.67 -11.71
C GLY A 401 106.52 138.29 -12.47
N GLU A 402 106.61 139.59 -12.82
CA GLU A 402 105.51 140.30 -13.49
C GLU A 402 105.16 139.74 -14.89
N HIS A 403 106.13 139.13 -15.59
CA HIS A 403 105.90 138.50 -16.90
C HIS A 403 105.10 137.19 -16.81
N GLY A 404 105.01 136.58 -15.62
CA GLY A 404 104.32 135.31 -15.39
C GLY A 404 102.86 135.43 -14.95
N ARG A 405 102.33 136.63 -14.68
CA ARG A 405 100.98 136.81 -14.06
C ARG A 405 99.86 136.15 -14.85
N GLY A 406 99.85 136.28 -16.18
CA GLY A 406 98.83 135.64 -17.03
C GLY A 406 98.89 134.12 -16.99
N PHE A 407 100.11 133.56 -17.02
CA PHE A 407 100.34 132.11 -16.89
C PHE A 407 99.97 131.59 -15.50
N ALA A 408 100.23 132.35 -14.44
CA ALA A 408 99.86 131.97 -13.07
C ALA A 408 98.34 131.81 -12.90
N VAL A 409 97.55 132.70 -13.49
CA VAL A 409 96.08 132.63 -13.47
C VAL A 409 95.58 131.39 -14.23
N VAL A 410 96.09 131.14 -15.43
CA VAL A 410 95.72 129.94 -16.21
C VAL A 410 96.11 128.66 -15.46
N ALA A 411 97.32 128.61 -14.89
CA ALA A 411 97.77 127.46 -14.10
C ALA A 411 96.87 127.22 -12.88
N GLN A 412 96.43 128.27 -12.18
CA GLN A 412 95.49 128.14 -11.06
C GLN A 412 94.09 127.69 -11.50
N GLU A 413 93.61 128.13 -12.66
CA GLU A 413 92.33 127.67 -13.22
C GLU A 413 92.39 126.20 -13.63
N VAL A 414 93.47 125.78 -14.31
CA VAL A 414 93.72 124.37 -14.67
C VAL A 414 93.81 123.50 -13.41
N ARG A 415 94.46 123.98 -12.35
CA ARG A 415 94.53 123.30 -11.06
C ARG A 415 93.14 123.11 -10.44
N THR A 416 92.32 124.14 -10.48
CA THR A 416 90.94 124.11 -9.95
C THR A 416 90.07 123.14 -10.75
N LEU A 417 90.19 123.14 -12.09
CA LEU A 417 89.49 122.20 -12.96
C LEU A 417 89.92 120.75 -12.72
N ALA A 418 91.22 120.52 -12.50
CA ALA A 418 91.77 119.20 -12.17
C ALA A 418 91.24 118.70 -10.82
N SER A 419 91.19 119.56 -9.78
CA SER A 419 90.57 119.20 -8.48
C SER A 419 89.11 118.82 -8.65
N ARG A 420 88.32 119.64 -9.36
CA ARG A 420 86.90 119.37 -9.63
C ARG A 420 86.70 118.05 -10.40
N SER A 421 87.60 117.73 -11.33
CA SER A 421 87.56 116.47 -12.08
C SER A 421 87.86 115.26 -11.20
N SER A 422 88.81 115.38 -10.26
CA SER A 422 89.09 114.34 -9.25
C SER A 422 87.87 114.12 -8.35
N ASP A 423 87.26 115.21 -7.86
CA ASP A 423 86.11 115.12 -6.96
C ASP A 423 84.89 114.47 -7.65
N ALA A 424 84.60 114.88 -8.89
CA ALA A 424 83.57 114.23 -9.71
C ALA A 424 83.90 112.75 -9.99
N SER A 425 85.17 112.41 -10.24
CA SER A 425 85.58 111.01 -10.45
C SER A 425 85.36 110.16 -9.19
N LYS A 426 85.64 110.70 -8.00
CA LYS A 426 85.37 110.01 -6.72
C LYS A 426 83.88 109.82 -6.47
N GLU A 427 83.06 110.80 -6.81
CA GLU A 427 81.60 110.69 -6.71
C GLU A 427 81.05 109.61 -7.66
N ILE A 428 81.49 109.59 -8.92
CA ILE A 428 81.11 108.53 -9.87
C ILE A 428 81.59 107.16 -9.38
N ARG A 429 82.81 107.05 -8.85
CA ARG A 429 83.32 105.80 -8.27
C ARG A 429 82.39 105.29 -7.16
N THR A 430 81.95 106.17 -6.27
CA THR A 430 81.02 105.82 -5.19
C THR A 430 79.69 105.27 -5.73
N LEU A 431 79.14 105.88 -6.79
CA LEU A 431 77.92 105.40 -7.45
C LEU A 431 78.12 104.05 -8.16
N ILE A 432 79.29 103.82 -8.75
CA ILE A 432 79.63 102.54 -9.39
C ILE A 432 79.81 101.45 -8.35
N ASP A 433 80.50 101.72 -7.24
CA ASP A 433 80.65 100.76 -6.14
C ASP A 433 79.29 100.37 -5.54
N ALA A 434 78.39 101.35 -5.36
CA ALA A 434 77.02 101.09 -4.94
C ALA A 434 76.25 100.23 -5.97
N SER A 435 76.43 100.50 -7.27
CA SER A 435 75.81 99.71 -8.35
C SER A 435 76.32 98.25 -8.33
N VAL A 436 77.62 98.04 -8.17
CA VAL A 436 78.23 96.70 -8.00
C VAL A 436 77.65 95.98 -6.79
N GLN A 437 77.48 96.66 -5.65
CA GLN A 437 76.84 96.06 -4.47
C GLN A 437 75.39 95.66 -4.74
N HIS A 438 74.60 96.53 -5.38
CA HIS A 438 73.20 96.24 -5.73
C HIS A 438 73.08 95.07 -6.70
N THR A 439 73.91 95.02 -7.74
CA THR A 439 73.93 93.91 -8.72
C THR A 439 74.34 92.59 -8.06
N ASN A 440 75.33 92.59 -7.16
CA ASN A 440 75.70 91.38 -6.41
C ASN A 440 74.61 90.89 -5.48
N SER A 441 73.89 91.81 -4.81
CA SER A 441 72.73 91.47 -4.00
C SER A 441 71.59 90.90 -4.86
N GLY A 442 71.31 91.53 -6.00
CA GLY A 442 70.34 91.07 -6.99
C GLY A 442 70.66 89.66 -7.52
N ALA A 443 71.92 89.40 -7.87
CA ALA A 443 72.37 88.08 -8.31
C ALA A 443 72.15 86.99 -7.25
N LYS A 444 72.36 87.30 -5.96
CA LYS A 444 72.07 86.35 -4.87
C LYS A 444 70.58 86.06 -4.75
N LEU A 445 69.73 87.08 -4.82
CA LEU A 445 68.27 86.92 -4.75
C LEU A 445 67.75 86.09 -5.93
N VAL A 446 68.23 86.36 -7.14
CA VAL A 446 67.84 85.62 -8.34
C VAL A 446 68.28 84.17 -8.27
N ARG A 447 69.49 83.88 -7.78
CA ARG A 447 69.96 82.50 -7.57
C ARG A 447 69.09 81.76 -6.57
N SER A 448 68.76 82.40 -5.45
CA SER A 448 67.85 81.84 -4.45
C SER A 448 66.46 81.59 -5.03
N ALA A 449 65.93 82.50 -5.86
CA ALA A 449 64.65 82.29 -6.54
C ALA A 449 64.72 81.11 -7.54
N GLY A 450 65.84 80.95 -8.25
CA GLY A 450 66.09 79.80 -9.12
C GLY A 450 66.17 78.47 -8.35
N ASP A 451 66.80 78.46 -7.17
CA ASP A 451 66.83 77.31 -6.26
C ASP A 451 65.40 76.93 -5.81
N THR A 452 64.58 77.92 -5.43
CA THR A 452 63.17 77.68 -5.08
C THR A 452 62.37 77.09 -6.24
N MET A 453 62.61 77.52 -7.48
CA MET A 453 61.94 76.94 -8.66
C MET A 453 62.33 75.48 -8.86
N ARG A 454 63.60 75.10 -8.65
CA ARG A 454 64.03 73.70 -8.67
C ARG A 454 63.36 72.85 -7.60
N GLU A 455 63.21 73.38 -6.38
CA GLU A 455 62.48 72.70 -5.31
C GLU A 455 60.99 72.51 -5.65
N ILE A 456 60.36 73.48 -6.31
CA ILE A 456 58.98 73.35 -6.81
C ILE A 456 58.89 72.21 -7.82
N VAL A 457 59.78 72.15 -8.81
CA VAL A 457 59.80 71.07 -9.81
C VAL A 457 59.97 69.70 -9.14
N SER A 458 60.88 69.58 -8.17
CA SER A 458 61.06 68.33 -7.41
C SER A 458 59.83 67.96 -6.57
N SER A 459 59.16 68.93 -5.96
CA SER A 459 57.94 68.71 -5.18
C SER A 459 56.77 68.29 -6.06
N VAL A 460 56.63 68.91 -7.23
CA VAL A 460 55.65 68.57 -8.25
C VAL A 460 55.83 67.13 -8.73
N ALA A 461 57.07 66.67 -8.96
CA ALA A 461 57.33 65.27 -9.32
C ALA A 461 56.81 64.28 -8.28
N LYS A 462 57.00 64.57 -6.98
CA LYS A 462 56.44 63.74 -5.90
C LYS A 462 54.91 63.73 -5.90
N VAL A 463 54.27 64.86 -6.20
CA VAL A 463 52.81 64.92 -6.32
C VAL A 463 52.32 64.09 -7.51
N THR A 464 53.02 64.14 -8.64
CA THR A 464 52.74 63.28 -9.81
C THR A 464 52.81 61.79 -9.45
N ASP A 465 53.82 61.36 -8.69
CA ASP A 465 53.93 59.96 -8.24
C ASP A 465 52.73 59.53 -7.39
N VAL A 466 52.31 60.36 -6.43
CA VAL A 466 51.12 60.10 -5.59
C VAL A 466 49.84 60.01 -6.42
N ILE A 467 49.67 60.88 -7.41
CA ILE A 467 48.52 60.82 -8.31
C ILE A 467 48.54 59.53 -9.16
N GLY A 468 49.73 59.07 -9.55
CA GLY A 468 49.93 57.78 -10.20
C GLY A 468 49.45 56.61 -9.33
N GLU A 469 49.82 56.61 -8.04
CA GLU A 469 49.35 55.62 -7.06
C GLU A 469 47.82 55.66 -6.87
N ILE A 470 47.22 56.85 -6.77
CA ILE A 470 45.76 57.02 -6.67
C ILE A 470 45.06 56.42 -7.90
N THR A 471 45.57 56.70 -9.09
CA THR A 471 45.00 56.20 -10.35
C THR A 471 45.10 54.68 -10.43
N ALA A 472 46.25 54.12 -10.05
CA ALA A 472 46.44 52.67 -9.99
C ALA A 472 45.48 52.02 -8.97
N GLY A 473 45.37 52.61 -7.77
CA GLY A 473 44.46 52.14 -6.72
C GLY A 473 42.99 52.22 -7.12
N ALA A 474 42.56 53.30 -7.77
CA ALA A 474 41.19 53.43 -8.27
C ALA A 474 40.88 52.37 -9.34
N LYS A 475 41.84 52.04 -10.22
CA LYS A 475 41.68 50.97 -11.21
C LYS A 475 41.57 49.59 -10.56
N GLU A 476 42.36 49.31 -9.54
CA GLU A 476 42.27 48.07 -8.77
C GLU A 476 40.93 47.96 -8.02
N GLN A 477 40.48 49.05 -7.38
CA GLN A 477 39.17 49.12 -6.73
C GLN A 477 38.03 48.87 -7.73
N SER A 478 38.08 49.48 -8.91
CA SER A 478 37.09 49.25 -9.98
C SER A 478 37.01 47.77 -10.38
N SER A 479 38.17 47.10 -10.51
CA SER A 479 38.22 45.67 -10.77
C SER A 479 37.64 44.84 -9.62
N GLY A 480 37.95 45.20 -8.37
CA GLY A 480 37.42 44.52 -7.18
C GLY A 480 35.89 44.68 -7.05
N ILE A 481 35.38 45.88 -7.34
CA ILE A 481 33.94 46.17 -7.42
C ILE A 481 33.25 45.29 -8.46
N GLY A 482 33.87 45.08 -9.62
CA GLY A 482 33.34 44.16 -10.64
C GLY A 482 33.18 42.72 -10.14
N GLN A 483 34.12 42.23 -9.33
CA GLN A 483 34.00 40.92 -8.69
C GLN A 483 32.87 40.88 -7.65
N ILE A 484 32.72 41.94 -6.84
CA ILE A 484 31.64 42.04 -5.86
C ILE A 484 30.28 42.08 -6.57
N ASN A 485 30.13 42.83 -7.67
CA ASN A 485 28.89 42.83 -8.47
C ASN A 485 28.53 41.43 -8.98
N THR A 486 29.52 40.64 -9.39
CA THR A 486 29.30 39.24 -9.79
C THR A 486 28.78 38.41 -8.63
N ALA A 487 29.39 38.54 -7.44
CA ALA A 487 28.94 37.84 -6.23
C ALA A 487 27.53 38.27 -5.78
N VAL A 488 27.18 39.56 -5.91
CA VAL A 488 25.83 40.07 -5.62
C VAL A 488 24.81 39.46 -6.60
N ALA A 489 25.13 39.34 -7.89
CA ALA A 489 24.25 38.71 -8.88
C ALA A 489 24.05 37.20 -8.60
N GLU A 490 25.09 36.49 -8.14
CA GLU A 490 24.97 35.11 -7.71
C GLU A 490 24.10 34.98 -6.45
N MET A 491 24.25 35.89 -5.48
CA MET A 491 23.40 35.94 -4.29
C MET A 491 21.93 36.23 -4.63
N ASP A 492 21.67 37.10 -5.60
CA ASP A 492 20.31 37.36 -6.09
C ASP A 492 19.70 36.09 -6.70
N THR A 493 20.46 35.38 -7.54
CA THR A 493 20.03 34.10 -8.12
C THR A 493 19.70 33.06 -7.03
N MET A 494 20.56 32.92 -6.01
CA MET A 494 20.31 32.03 -4.88
C MET A 494 19.08 32.47 -4.05
N THR A 495 18.86 33.76 -3.90
CA THR A 495 17.70 34.31 -3.18
C THR A 495 16.40 33.99 -3.93
N GLN A 496 16.40 34.12 -5.26
CA GLN A 496 15.26 33.71 -6.09
C GLN A 496 15.02 32.19 -6.03
N GLN A 497 16.08 31.37 -6.02
CA GLN A 497 15.96 29.92 -5.82
C GLN A 497 15.38 29.57 -4.45
N ASN A 498 15.80 30.26 -3.39
CA ASN A 498 15.24 30.07 -2.06
C ASN A 498 13.74 30.40 -2.03
N ALA A 499 13.31 31.47 -2.71
CA ALA A 499 11.89 31.80 -2.82
C ALA A 499 11.10 30.68 -3.53
N ALA A 500 11.66 30.11 -4.60
CA ALA A 500 11.07 28.96 -5.29
C ALA A 500 10.99 27.72 -4.38
N MET A 501 12.06 27.40 -3.65
CA MET A 501 12.10 26.28 -2.71
C MET A 501 11.12 26.44 -1.55
N VAL A 502 10.93 27.67 -1.05
CA VAL A 502 9.91 28.00 -0.04
C VAL A 502 8.51 27.68 -0.57
N GLN A 503 8.21 28.08 -1.81
CA GLN A 503 6.91 27.81 -2.42
C GLN A 503 6.67 26.31 -2.61
N GLU A 504 7.69 25.57 -3.06
CA GLU A 504 7.64 24.12 -3.20
C GLU A 504 7.46 23.42 -1.85
N SER A 505 8.22 23.83 -0.83
CA SER A 505 8.15 23.27 0.53
C SER A 505 6.80 23.51 1.18
N THR A 506 6.25 24.72 1.01
CA THR A 506 4.90 25.08 1.49
C THR A 506 3.84 24.21 0.83
N THR A 507 3.95 24.00 -0.49
CA THR A 507 3.03 23.14 -1.25
C THR A 507 3.13 21.67 -0.81
N ALA A 508 4.36 21.17 -0.62
CA ALA A 508 4.61 19.81 -0.15
C ALA A 508 4.05 19.59 1.26
N ALA A 509 4.29 20.53 2.19
CA ALA A 509 3.74 20.50 3.55
C ALA A 509 2.20 20.49 3.54
N ALA A 510 1.57 21.32 2.71
CA ALA A 510 0.11 21.35 2.58
C ALA A 510 -0.44 20.02 2.04
N ASN A 511 0.22 19.39 1.07
CA ASN A 511 -0.16 18.07 0.57
C ASN A 511 0.04 16.97 1.62
N MET A 512 1.14 16.99 2.37
CA MET A 512 1.40 16.07 3.47
C MET A 512 0.31 16.17 4.54
N ARG A 513 -0.07 17.38 4.94
CA ARG A 513 -1.18 17.61 5.88
C ARG A 513 -2.48 17.00 5.36
N ARG A 514 -2.83 17.25 4.10
CA ARG A 514 -4.05 16.70 3.47
C ARG A 514 -4.03 15.17 3.43
N HIS A 515 -2.88 14.56 3.14
CA HIS A 515 -2.72 13.10 3.15
C HIS A 515 -2.79 12.53 4.57
N ALA A 516 -2.21 13.19 5.57
CA ALA A 516 -2.32 12.80 6.96
C ALA A 516 -3.77 12.89 7.48
N GLU A 517 -4.49 13.96 7.14
CA GLU A 517 -5.92 14.13 7.44
C GLU A 517 -6.76 13.03 6.78
N HIS A 518 -6.52 12.74 5.50
CA HIS A 518 -7.22 11.67 4.78
C HIS A 518 -6.92 10.28 5.37
N LEU A 519 -5.66 10.00 5.71
CA LEU A 519 -5.27 8.75 6.37
C LEU A 519 -5.95 8.62 7.74
N ASN A 520 -5.97 9.70 8.52
CA ASN A 520 -6.67 9.73 9.81
C ASN A 520 -8.18 9.48 9.64
N GLN A 521 -8.82 10.04 8.61
CA GLN A 521 -10.23 9.77 8.29
C GLN A 521 -10.45 8.29 7.93
N LEU A 522 -9.58 7.70 7.11
CA LEU A 522 -9.65 6.28 6.75
C LEU A 522 -9.49 5.38 7.99
N ILE A 523 -8.55 5.68 8.88
CA ILE A 523 -8.33 4.90 10.10
C ILE A 523 -9.51 5.06 11.07
N ASN A 524 -10.05 6.28 11.22
CA ASN A 524 -11.21 6.54 12.07
C ASN A 524 -12.51 5.91 11.55
N SER A 525 -12.53 5.42 10.31
CA SER A 525 -13.64 4.59 9.81
C SER A 525 -13.70 3.21 10.46
N PHE A 526 -12.58 2.73 11.03
CA PHE A 526 -12.49 1.48 11.79
C PHE A 526 -12.65 1.71 13.29
N VAL A 527 -13.32 0.78 13.98
CA VAL A 527 -13.39 0.79 15.45
C VAL A 527 -12.26 -0.08 16.01
N LEU A 528 -11.24 0.58 16.57
CA LEU A 528 -10.03 -0.06 17.10
C LEU A 528 -10.08 -0.29 18.62
N GLY A 529 -11.17 0.10 19.29
CA GLY A 529 -11.30 0.05 20.75
C GLY A 529 -10.48 1.13 21.44
N GLU A 530 -10.79 1.43 22.70
CA GLU A 530 -10.00 2.37 23.48
C GLU A 530 -8.55 1.88 23.56
N ASP A 531 -7.61 2.81 23.39
CA ASP A 531 -6.23 2.56 23.78
C ASP A 531 -6.29 2.34 25.29
N GLU A 532 -6.11 1.09 25.75
CA GLU A 532 -5.71 0.92 27.16
C GLU A 532 -4.56 1.89 27.37
N PRO A 533 -4.60 2.73 28.42
CA PRO A 533 -3.57 3.72 28.63
C PRO A 533 -2.26 2.97 28.80
N THR A 534 -1.50 2.86 27.71
CA THR A 534 -0.16 2.32 27.71
C THR A 534 0.54 3.14 28.76
N GLN A 535 0.84 2.51 29.89
CA GLN A 535 1.61 3.12 30.95
C GLN A 535 2.77 3.80 30.25
N ARG A 536 2.74 5.14 30.27
CA ARG A 536 3.83 5.96 29.76
C ARG A 536 5.06 5.37 30.40
N HIS A 537 5.86 4.64 29.62
CA HIS A 537 7.23 4.39 29.97
C HIS A 537 7.76 5.78 30.25
N GLN A 538 8.03 6.05 31.53
CA GLN A 538 8.69 7.26 31.97
C GLN A 538 9.94 7.35 31.12
N ALA A 539 9.88 8.22 30.11
CA ALA A 539 11.07 8.73 29.48
C ALA A 539 11.92 9.24 30.63
N LEU A 540 13.02 8.53 30.89
CA LEU A 540 14.09 8.97 31.74
C LEU A 540 14.28 10.46 31.51
N ALA A 541 14.04 11.23 32.56
CA ALA A 541 14.24 12.66 32.57
C ALA A 541 15.67 12.93 32.05
N SER A 542 15.76 13.41 30.82
CA SER A 542 16.97 14.05 30.34
C SER A 542 17.12 15.35 31.14
N PRO A 543 18.30 15.66 31.68
CA PRO A 543 18.48 16.80 32.55
C PRO A 543 18.20 18.09 31.78
N ALA A 544 17.51 19.00 32.44
CA ALA A 544 17.24 20.35 31.96
C ALA A 544 18.51 21.01 31.39
N SER A 545 18.41 21.43 30.13
CA SER A 545 19.34 22.35 29.50
C SER A 545 19.35 23.65 30.31
N GLN A 546 20.36 23.81 31.17
CA GLN A 546 20.69 25.10 31.77
C GLN A 546 21.11 26.05 30.64
N HIS A 547 20.18 26.88 30.19
CA HIS A 547 20.51 28.09 29.47
C HIS A 547 21.07 29.10 30.48
N ARG A 548 22.36 28.97 30.79
CA ARG A 548 23.16 30.03 31.42
C ARG A 548 23.97 30.70 30.32
N GLY A 549 23.64 31.97 30.06
CA GLY A 549 24.51 32.84 29.30
C GLY A 549 25.91 32.85 29.90
N ASN A 550 26.90 32.66 29.04
CA ASN A 550 28.26 33.06 29.36
C ASN A 550 28.86 33.71 28.12
N ASP A 551 28.92 35.04 28.21
CA ASP A 551 29.79 35.91 27.47
C ASP A 551 31.24 35.46 27.73
N SER A 552 31.95 35.01 26.68
CA SER A 552 33.41 34.95 26.69
C SER A 552 33.93 34.89 25.26
N GLY A 553 34.81 35.83 24.96
CA GLY A 553 35.29 36.13 23.63
C GLY A 553 36.20 35.07 23.01
N LEU A 554 36.27 35.18 21.68
CA LEU A 554 37.42 34.98 20.81
C LEU A 554 38.16 33.64 20.88
N LYS A 555 38.18 32.94 19.74
CA LYS A 555 39.43 32.55 19.08
C LYS A 555 39.26 32.22 17.60
N ARG A 556 39.93 33.02 16.77
CA ARG A 556 40.22 32.77 15.35
C ARG A 556 41.24 31.62 15.22
N PRO A 557 41.23 30.82 14.14
CA PRO A 557 42.27 29.82 13.90
C PRO A 557 43.59 30.47 13.49
N ALA A 558 44.68 30.01 14.11
CA ALA A 558 46.04 30.46 13.86
C ALA A 558 46.66 29.76 12.63
N LEU A 559 47.33 30.54 11.80
CA LEU A 559 48.24 30.11 10.74
C LEU A 559 49.48 29.43 11.32
N ALA A 560 49.87 28.31 10.72
CA ALA A 560 51.09 27.56 11.04
C ALA A 560 52.34 28.22 10.42
N ALA A 561 53.42 28.22 11.20
CA ALA A 561 54.71 28.82 10.90
C ALA A 561 55.67 27.92 10.12
N LYS A 562 56.65 28.54 9.44
CA LYS A 562 58.04 28.05 9.36
C LYS A 562 59.02 29.23 9.22
N PRO A 563 60.17 29.25 9.93
CA PRO A 563 61.14 30.35 9.88
C PRO A 563 62.44 29.98 9.14
N SER A 564 63.13 30.99 8.58
CA SER A 564 64.56 30.96 8.31
C SER A 564 65.20 32.35 8.42
N SER A 565 66.01 32.50 9.47
CA SER A 565 67.26 33.29 9.62
C SER A 565 67.42 34.64 8.88
N MET A 566 67.69 35.73 9.62
CA MET A 566 69.05 36.21 9.93
C MET A 566 69.05 37.57 10.64
N ARG A 567 69.86 37.63 11.70
CA ARG A 567 70.68 38.72 12.27
C ARG A 567 70.10 40.11 12.59
N LYS A 568 70.18 40.39 13.90
CA LYS A 568 70.32 41.68 14.60
C LYS A 568 71.44 42.59 14.04
N ALA A 569 71.15 43.90 14.06
CA ALA A 569 71.89 44.95 14.80
C ALA A 569 70.80 45.98 15.22
N GLU A 570 70.54 46.26 16.51
CA GLU A 570 71.23 47.26 17.35
C GLU A 570 71.47 48.58 16.58
N GLU A 571 71.08 49.76 17.02
CA GLU A 571 70.63 50.26 18.32
C GLU A 571 70.19 51.72 18.11
N GLY A 572 69.37 52.25 19.03
CA GLY A 572 69.59 53.63 19.47
C GLY A 572 68.55 54.70 19.09
N GLY A 573 67.62 54.91 20.03
CA GLY A 573 67.34 56.26 20.55
C GLY A 573 66.26 57.05 19.81
N LYS A 574 65.03 57.13 20.34
CA LYS A 574 64.58 57.91 21.50
C LYS A 574 63.86 59.20 21.06
N ARG A 575 62.65 59.31 21.62
CA ARG A 575 61.83 60.51 21.87
C ARG A 575 61.03 61.03 20.68
N SER A 576 59.82 61.56 20.83
CA SER A 576 58.77 61.58 21.87
C SER A 576 57.93 62.81 21.49
N ASN A 577 56.62 62.59 21.40
CA ASN A 577 55.53 63.55 21.59
C ASN A 577 55.33 64.72 20.61
N ALA A 578 54.17 64.65 19.95
CA ALA A 578 53.02 65.54 20.13
C ALA A 578 53.25 67.06 19.99
N HIS A 579 52.63 67.66 18.98
CA HIS A 579 51.48 68.55 19.16
C HIS A 579 50.96 69.12 17.83
N TYR A 580 49.63 69.32 17.77
CA TYR A 580 48.86 70.29 16.99
C TYR A 580 49.10 70.41 15.48
N LEU A 581 48.07 70.04 14.70
CA LEU A 581 47.08 70.97 14.15
C LEU A 581 45.77 70.26 13.85
#